data_AF-A0A438C0W5-F1
#
_entry.id   AF-A0A438C0W5-F1
#
_cell.length_a   1.000
_cell.length_b   1.000
_cell.length_c   1.000
_cell.angle_alpha   90.00
_cell.angle_beta   90.00
_cell.angle_gamma   90.00
#
_symmetry.space_group_name_H-M   'P 1'
#
loop_
_entity.id
_entity.type
_entity.pdbx_description
1 polymer ?
#
loop_
_entity_poly.entity_id
_entity_poly.type
_entity_poly.pdbx_seq_one_letter_code
_entity_poly.pdbx_strand_id
1 'polypeptide(L)'
;MAEEAILGHLEKNDEISDSGDFASQSGIDHNEIVNVIKSLHGFRLVDAQDIKREKWVLTDEGKLYAAAGSPEVQLFLAVPPEGISREELQRKVDPSVYKIGCSQAIKNKWLEIGKQQVSRKVQQVEDTAKDLLTRVQNEEALSQADIDALKRRKLIAPQGDWKELEFKEYNFNAKGQPAEGGHLHPLLKVRRQLQMIFLQMGFEEMPTNNFVESSFWNFDALFQPQQHPARDSHDTFFLQAPSTTKMLPEDYVERVKHVHEHGGYGSRGYGYDWKREEANKNLLRTHTTAVSSRMLYLLAQV
;
A
#
# COMPACT_ATOMS: atom_id res chain seq x y z
N MET A 1 29.86 -14.64 -3.14
CA MET A 1 30.31 -14.36 -4.52
C MET A 1 29.46 -13.26 -5.18
N ALA A 2 28.18 -13.47 -5.50
CA ALA A 2 27.36 -12.41 -6.11
C ALA A 2 27.11 -11.19 -5.21
N GLU A 3 26.86 -11.41 -3.92
CA GLU A 3 26.69 -10.31 -2.93
C GLU A 3 27.96 -9.47 -2.75
N GLU A 4 29.10 -10.12 -2.57
CA GLU A 4 30.40 -9.43 -2.47
C GLU A 4 30.75 -8.69 -3.77
N ALA A 5 30.38 -9.23 -4.94
CA ALA A 5 30.58 -8.56 -6.21
C ALA A 5 29.72 -7.30 -6.33
N ILE A 6 28.44 -7.36 -5.94
CA ILE A 6 27.51 -6.22 -5.99
C ILE A 6 27.96 -5.14 -5.00
N LEU A 7 28.15 -5.50 -3.72
CA LEU A 7 28.53 -4.54 -2.69
C LEU A 7 29.94 -3.99 -2.92
N GLY A 8 30.89 -4.83 -3.36
CA GLY A 8 32.24 -4.39 -3.68
C GLY A 8 32.33 -3.51 -4.93
N HIS A 9 31.37 -3.64 -5.87
CA HIS A 9 31.24 -2.69 -6.97
C HIS A 9 30.59 -1.38 -6.51
N LEU A 10 29.53 -1.45 -5.69
CA LEU A 10 28.84 -0.28 -5.12
C LEU A 10 29.72 0.52 -4.15
N GLU A 11 30.68 -0.12 -3.51
CA GLU A 11 31.69 0.57 -2.67
C GLU A 11 32.63 1.44 -3.51
N LYS A 12 32.92 1.03 -4.76
CA LYS A 12 33.86 1.72 -5.66
C LYS A 12 33.16 2.65 -6.65
N ASN A 13 31.92 2.35 -7.00
CA ASN A 13 31.08 3.08 -7.93
C ASN A 13 29.73 3.31 -7.26
N ASP A 14 29.23 4.55 -7.22
CA ASP A 14 28.00 4.87 -6.48
C ASP A 14 26.74 4.16 -6.98
N GLU A 15 26.75 3.60 -8.20
CA GLU A 15 25.61 2.90 -8.79
C GLU A 15 26.00 1.75 -9.73
N ILE A 16 25.07 0.80 -9.87
CA ILE A 16 25.07 -0.19 -10.97
C ILE A 16 23.91 0.18 -11.88
N SER A 17 24.21 0.64 -13.09
CA SER A 17 23.21 1.19 -14.02
C SER A 17 22.30 0.12 -14.62
N ASP A 18 22.82 -1.08 -14.88
CA ASP A 18 22.06 -2.22 -15.41
C ASP A 18 22.59 -3.54 -14.85
N SER A 19 21.71 -4.33 -14.22
CA SER A 19 22.07 -5.60 -13.60
C SER A 19 22.34 -6.72 -14.60
N GLY A 20 21.86 -6.61 -15.86
CA GLY A 20 22.18 -7.51 -16.96
C GLY A 20 23.58 -7.28 -17.53
N ASP A 21 23.96 -6.02 -17.71
CA ASP A 21 25.31 -5.66 -18.15
C ASP A 21 26.34 -6.03 -17.08
N PHE A 22 26.01 -5.77 -15.80
CA PHE A 22 26.84 -6.14 -14.66
C PHE A 22 27.02 -7.66 -14.52
N ALA A 23 25.96 -8.45 -14.77
CA ALA A 23 26.02 -9.90 -14.79
C ALA A 23 26.98 -10.41 -15.86
N SER A 24 26.92 -9.83 -17.06
CA SER A 24 27.79 -10.17 -18.19
C SER A 24 29.26 -9.82 -17.91
N GLN A 25 29.53 -8.66 -17.29
CA GLN A 25 30.88 -8.23 -16.92
C GLN A 25 31.48 -9.08 -15.78
N SER A 26 30.64 -9.49 -14.83
CA SER A 26 31.06 -10.26 -13.66
C SER A 26 31.13 -11.76 -13.93
N GLY A 27 30.58 -12.23 -15.06
CA GLY A 27 30.48 -13.65 -15.40
C GLY A 27 29.54 -14.44 -14.47
N ILE A 28 28.58 -13.77 -13.83
CA ILE A 28 27.63 -14.35 -12.88
C ILE A 28 26.27 -14.46 -13.57
N ASP A 29 25.52 -15.53 -13.31
CA ASP A 29 24.17 -15.67 -13.85
C ASP A 29 23.27 -14.51 -13.40
N HIS A 30 22.51 -13.96 -14.34
CA HIS A 30 21.66 -12.80 -14.07
C HIS A 30 20.60 -13.09 -13.00
N ASN A 31 20.05 -14.30 -12.92
CA ASN A 31 19.05 -14.63 -11.91
C ASN A 31 19.67 -14.65 -10.50
N GLU A 32 20.93 -15.05 -10.36
CA GLU A 32 21.64 -15.03 -9.09
C GLU A 32 21.81 -13.60 -8.58
N ILE A 33 22.24 -12.68 -9.46
CA ILE A 33 22.34 -11.24 -9.15
C ILE A 33 20.98 -10.66 -8.75
N VAL A 34 19.92 -10.97 -9.50
CA VAL A 34 18.56 -10.47 -9.20
C VAL A 34 18.07 -10.96 -7.83
N ASN A 35 18.33 -12.22 -7.48
CA ASN A 35 17.94 -12.76 -6.17
C ASN A 35 18.68 -12.07 -5.02
N VAL A 36 19.97 -11.78 -5.20
CA VAL A 36 20.77 -11.06 -4.21
C VAL A 36 20.32 -9.62 -4.08
N ILE A 37 20.05 -8.91 -5.18
CA ILE A 37 19.50 -7.54 -5.17
C ILE A 37 18.18 -7.51 -4.38
N LYS A 38 17.27 -8.46 -4.62
CA LYS A 38 16.00 -8.55 -3.87
C LYS A 38 16.21 -8.77 -2.38
N SER A 39 17.18 -9.61 -2.01
CA SER A 39 17.55 -9.84 -0.62
C SER A 39 18.08 -8.56 0.03
N LEU A 40 19.09 -7.91 -0.58
CA LEU A 40 19.71 -6.69 -0.08
C LEU A 40 18.72 -5.52 0.01
N HIS A 41 17.80 -5.40 -0.95
CA HIS A 41 16.73 -4.42 -0.91
C HIS A 41 15.75 -4.68 0.23
N GLY A 42 15.41 -5.95 0.49
CA GLY A 42 14.59 -6.34 1.65
C GLY A 42 15.22 -5.96 3.00
N PHE A 43 16.55 -6.03 3.09
CA PHE A 43 17.33 -5.56 4.25
C PHE A 43 17.59 -4.04 4.25
N ARG A 44 17.10 -3.31 3.25
CA ARG A 44 17.32 -1.86 3.06
C ARG A 44 18.80 -1.47 2.98
N LEU A 45 19.63 -2.35 2.44
CA LEU A 45 21.05 -2.09 2.20
C LEU A 45 21.29 -1.43 0.84
N VAL A 46 20.39 -1.65 -0.12
CA VAL A 46 20.45 -1.07 -1.46
C VAL A 46 19.05 -0.64 -1.94
N ASP A 47 19.01 0.42 -2.73
CA ASP A 47 17.83 0.78 -3.51
C ASP A 47 17.90 0.11 -4.89
N ALA A 48 16.79 -0.46 -5.34
CA ALA A 48 16.69 -1.13 -6.63
C ALA A 48 15.49 -0.59 -7.40
N GLN A 49 15.69 -0.33 -8.69
CA GLN A 49 14.62 0.09 -9.60
C GLN A 49 14.51 -0.90 -10.77
N ASP A 50 13.28 -1.29 -11.08
CA ASP A 50 13.03 -2.20 -12.21
C ASP A 50 13.12 -1.44 -13.54
N ILE A 51 14.11 -1.78 -14.36
CA ILE A 51 14.25 -1.29 -15.73
C ILE A 51 13.50 -2.25 -16.66
N LYS A 52 12.38 -1.80 -17.23
CA LYS A 52 11.61 -2.59 -18.20
C LYS A 52 12.09 -2.30 -19.62
N ARG A 53 12.66 -3.30 -20.29
CA ARG A 53 12.98 -3.25 -21.72
C ARG A 53 12.00 -4.16 -22.47
N GLU A 54 11.15 -3.58 -23.32
CA GLU A 54 10.33 -4.36 -24.24
C GLU A 54 11.18 -4.78 -25.43
N LYS A 55 11.56 -6.06 -25.48
CA LYS A 55 12.24 -6.63 -26.65
C LYS A 55 11.21 -7.23 -27.60
N TRP A 56 11.31 -6.88 -28.88
CA TRP A 56 10.44 -7.39 -29.93
C TRP A 56 11.16 -8.49 -30.70
N VAL A 57 10.50 -9.64 -30.88
CA VAL A 57 11.02 -10.76 -31.67
C VAL A 57 10.17 -10.92 -32.93
N LEU A 58 10.81 -11.29 -34.03
CA LEU A 58 10.12 -11.62 -35.27
C LEU A 58 9.20 -12.82 -35.07
N THR A 59 7.94 -12.68 -35.51
CA THR A 59 7.04 -13.83 -35.67
C THR A 59 7.52 -14.73 -36.81
N ASP A 60 6.98 -15.94 -36.95
CA ASP A 60 7.38 -16.83 -38.04
C ASP A 60 7.10 -16.22 -39.43
N GLU A 61 6.02 -15.44 -39.59
CA GLU A 61 5.77 -14.64 -40.79
C GLU A 61 6.79 -13.51 -40.96
N GLY A 62 7.16 -12.82 -39.88
CA GLY A 62 8.20 -11.78 -39.89
C GLY A 62 9.57 -12.31 -40.31
N LYS A 63 9.94 -13.52 -39.86
CA LYS A 63 11.18 -14.21 -40.27
C LYS A 63 11.17 -14.53 -41.77
N LEU A 64 10.04 -15.01 -42.30
CA LEU A 64 9.89 -15.28 -43.73
C LEU A 64 10.06 -14.01 -44.57
N TYR A 65 9.48 -12.89 -44.14
CA TYR A 65 9.58 -11.62 -44.87
C TYR A 65 10.97 -11.00 -44.74
N ALA A 66 11.63 -11.14 -43.60
CA ALA A 66 13.03 -10.75 -43.43
C ALA A 66 13.96 -11.51 -44.39
N ALA A 67 13.70 -12.81 -44.65
CA ALA A 67 14.50 -13.62 -45.56
C ALA A 67 14.14 -13.41 -47.05
N ALA A 68 12.86 -13.55 -47.41
CA ALA A 68 12.40 -13.58 -48.80
C ALA A 68 11.96 -12.20 -49.35
N GLY A 69 11.85 -11.17 -48.50
CA GLY A 69 11.29 -9.86 -48.83
C GLY A 69 9.79 -9.77 -48.57
N SER A 70 9.27 -8.55 -48.52
CA SER A 70 7.87 -8.30 -48.16
C SER A 70 6.90 -8.73 -49.26
N PRO A 71 5.68 -9.20 -48.93
CA PRO A 71 4.71 -9.68 -49.90
C PRO A 71 4.38 -8.68 -51.03
N GLU A 72 4.30 -7.40 -50.70
CA GLU A 72 4.07 -6.32 -51.66
C GLU A 72 5.21 -6.15 -52.69
N VAL A 73 6.46 -6.38 -52.27
CA VAL A 73 7.63 -6.30 -53.15
C VAL A 73 7.77 -7.57 -53.98
N GLN A 74 7.54 -8.74 -53.38
CA GLN A 74 7.49 -10.02 -54.12
C GLN A 74 6.44 -9.96 -55.24
N LEU A 75 5.25 -9.42 -54.95
CA LEU A 75 4.19 -9.22 -55.94
C LEU A 75 4.61 -8.22 -57.02
N PHE A 76 5.22 -7.09 -56.63
CA PHE A 76 5.70 -6.09 -57.58
C PHE A 76 6.74 -6.67 -58.55
N LEU A 77 7.72 -7.43 -58.04
CA LEU A 77 8.76 -8.08 -58.84
C LEU A 77 8.20 -9.12 -59.81
N ALA A 78 7.11 -9.81 -59.44
CA ALA A 78 6.44 -10.79 -60.29
C ALA A 78 5.64 -10.18 -61.46
N VAL A 79 5.28 -8.88 -61.40
CA VAL A 79 4.58 -8.16 -62.48
C VAL A 79 5.62 -7.56 -63.44
N PRO A 80 5.74 -7.97 -64.71
CA PRO A 80 6.61 -7.33 -65.68
C PRO A 80 6.13 -5.91 -66.04
N PRO A 81 7.00 -5.04 -66.60
CA PRO A 81 6.63 -3.66 -66.96
C PRO A 81 5.50 -3.57 -68.00
N GLU A 82 5.33 -4.62 -68.81
CA GLU A 82 4.25 -4.76 -69.81
C GLU A 82 2.89 -5.15 -69.19
N GLY A 83 2.87 -5.43 -67.88
CA GLY A 83 1.71 -5.90 -67.14
C GLY A 83 1.47 -7.41 -67.33
N ILE A 84 0.75 -8.02 -66.39
CA ILE A 84 0.46 -9.47 -66.40
C ILE A 84 -1.03 -9.72 -66.16
N SER A 85 -1.56 -10.80 -66.75
CA SER A 85 -2.93 -11.22 -66.48
C SER A 85 -3.08 -11.68 -65.02
N ARG A 86 -4.27 -11.51 -64.46
CA ARG A 86 -4.55 -11.88 -63.06
C ARG A 86 -4.32 -13.37 -62.79
N GLU A 87 -4.66 -14.20 -63.77
CA GLU A 87 -4.56 -15.67 -63.69
C GLU A 87 -3.11 -16.16 -63.70
N GLU A 88 -2.25 -15.53 -64.50
CA GLU A 88 -0.82 -15.86 -64.53
C GLU A 88 -0.09 -15.36 -63.28
N LEU A 89 -0.49 -14.21 -62.74
CA LEU A 89 0.07 -13.69 -61.48
C LEU A 89 -0.28 -14.58 -60.28
N GLN A 90 -1.50 -15.14 -60.24
CA GLN A 90 -1.91 -16.10 -59.23
C GLN A 90 -1.20 -17.46 -59.33
N ARG A 91 -0.68 -17.84 -60.51
CA ARG A 91 0.12 -19.05 -60.69
C ARG A 91 1.59 -18.87 -60.29
N LYS A 92 2.14 -17.66 -60.42
CA LYS A 92 3.55 -17.36 -60.16
C LYS A 92 3.87 -17.03 -58.71
N VAL A 93 2.87 -16.62 -57.93
CA VAL A 93 3.05 -16.12 -56.56
C VAL A 93 2.22 -16.96 -55.61
N ASP A 94 2.78 -17.27 -54.44
CA ASP A 94 2.04 -18.00 -53.40
C ASP A 94 0.70 -17.34 -53.07
N PRO A 95 -0.38 -18.12 -52.87
CA PRO A 95 -1.72 -17.57 -52.62
C PRO A 95 -1.81 -16.61 -51.43
N SER A 96 -0.99 -16.84 -50.39
CA SER A 96 -0.88 -15.98 -49.21
C SER A 96 -0.24 -14.63 -49.54
N VAL A 97 0.87 -14.65 -50.27
CA VAL A 97 1.61 -13.47 -50.76
C VAL A 97 0.76 -12.67 -51.74
N TYR A 98 0.02 -13.32 -52.64
CA TYR A 98 -0.86 -12.65 -53.59
C TYR A 98 -1.95 -11.83 -52.87
N LYS A 99 -2.63 -12.43 -51.88
CA LYS A 99 -3.74 -11.76 -51.16
C LYS A 99 -3.26 -10.58 -50.33
N ILE A 100 -2.18 -10.75 -49.57
CA ILE A 100 -1.62 -9.71 -48.69
C ILE A 100 -0.92 -8.64 -49.52
N GLY A 101 -0.09 -9.05 -50.48
CA GLY A 101 0.66 -8.18 -51.37
C GLY A 101 -0.23 -7.29 -52.24
N CYS A 102 -1.37 -7.78 -52.75
CA CYS A 102 -2.29 -6.94 -53.54
C CYS A 102 -2.87 -5.80 -52.71
N SER A 103 -3.33 -6.11 -51.49
CA SER A 103 -3.91 -5.11 -50.57
C SER A 103 -2.88 -4.02 -50.24
N GLN A 104 -1.65 -4.43 -49.94
CA GLN A 104 -0.60 -3.53 -49.51
C GLN A 104 0.03 -2.74 -50.66
N ALA A 105 0.18 -3.34 -51.85
CA ALA A 105 0.65 -2.66 -53.05
C ALA A 105 -0.36 -1.62 -53.57
N ILE A 106 -1.68 -1.87 -53.46
CA ILE A 106 -2.70 -0.86 -53.77
C ILE A 106 -2.62 0.30 -52.78
N LYS A 107 -2.49 0.01 -51.48
CA LYS A 107 -2.39 1.03 -50.43
C LYS A 107 -1.16 1.93 -50.60
N ASN A 108 -0.04 1.35 -51.04
CA ASN A 108 1.20 2.07 -51.34
C ASN A 108 1.23 2.68 -52.76
N LYS A 109 0.16 2.50 -53.56
CA LYS A 109 0.03 2.97 -54.96
C LYS A 109 1.10 2.43 -55.92
N TRP A 110 1.63 1.24 -55.68
CA TRP A 110 2.67 0.63 -56.50
C TRP A 110 2.13 -0.06 -57.76
N LEU A 111 0.92 -0.64 -57.67
CA LEU A 111 0.28 -1.41 -58.74
C LEU A 111 -1.13 -0.89 -59.04
N GLU A 112 -1.55 -0.98 -60.30
CA GLU A 112 -2.94 -0.78 -60.74
C GLU A 112 -3.55 -2.13 -61.11
N ILE A 113 -4.60 -2.54 -60.39
CA ILE A 113 -5.32 -3.79 -60.66
C ILE A 113 -6.57 -3.46 -61.49
N GLY A 114 -6.48 -3.61 -62.80
CA GLY A 114 -7.61 -3.50 -63.72
C GLY A 114 -8.47 -4.78 -63.78
N LYS A 115 -9.60 -4.73 -64.50
CA LYS A 115 -10.49 -5.90 -64.65
C LYS A 115 -9.84 -7.10 -65.35
N GLN A 116 -8.82 -6.87 -66.19
CA GLN A 116 -8.15 -7.91 -66.98
C GLN A 116 -6.62 -8.00 -66.76
N GLN A 117 -5.96 -6.93 -66.32
CA GLN A 117 -4.49 -6.88 -66.22
C GLN A 117 -4.03 -6.06 -65.01
N VAL A 118 -2.88 -6.45 -64.45
CA VAL A 118 -2.17 -5.71 -63.39
C VAL A 118 -0.95 -5.03 -64.00
N SER A 119 -0.84 -3.71 -63.85
CA SER A 119 0.28 -2.89 -64.34
C SER A 119 1.00 -2.17 -63.20
N ARG A 120 2.28 -1.85 -63.40
CA ARG A 120 3.10 -1.10 -62.43
C ARG A 120 2.86 0.41 -62.57
N LYS A 121 2.60 1.10 -61.47
CA LYS A 121 2.53 2.59 -61.42
C LYS A 121 3.88 3.25 -61.17
N VAL A 122 4.82 2.51 -60.61
CA VAL A 122 6.16 3.00 -60.23
C VAL A 122 7.20 2.07 -60.85
N GLN A 123 8.36 2.60 -61.24
CA GLN A 123 9.44 1.81 -61.85
C GLN A 123 10.29 1.07 -60.81
N GLN A 124 10.45 1.63 -59.60
CA GLN A 124 11.26 1.09 -58.52
C GLN A 124 10.53 1.19 -57.18
N VAL A 125 10.68 0.17 -56.34
CA VAL A 125 10.14 0.14 -54.97
C VAL A 125 11.25 -0.24 -54.01
N GLU A 126 11.21 0.33 -52.81
CA GLU A 126 12.11 -0.05 -51.71
C GLU A 126 11.35 -0.91 -50.71
N ASP A 127 12.00 -1.96 -50.23
CA ASP A 127 11.41 -2.89 -49.27
C ASP A 127 11.58 -2.39 -47.82
N THR A 128 10.86 -1.32 -47.49
CA THR A 128 10.92 -0.69 -46.17
C THR A 128 10.52 -1.66 -45.07
N ALA A 129 9.58 -2.58 -45.34
CA ALA A 129 9.14 -3.56 -44.34
C ALA A 129 10.22 -4.61 -44.07
N LYS A 130 10.95 -5.10 -45.10
CA LYS A 130 12.10 -5.97 -44.90
C LYS A 130 13.21 -5.28 -44.12
N ASP A 131 13.54 -4.04 -44.48
CA ASP A 131 14.58 -3.26 -43.77
C ASP A 131 14.26 -3.13 -42.28
N LEU A 132 13.02 -2.75 -41.93
CA LEU A 132 12.58 -2.67 -40.53
C LEU A 132 12.65 -4.03 -39.82
N LEU A 133 12.29 -5.14 -40.48
CA LEU A 133 12.40 -6.49 -39.89
C LEU A 133 13.86 -6.92 -39.68
N THR A 134 14.76 -6.58 -40.60
CA THR A 134 16.20 -6.85 -40.44
C THR A 134 16.79 -6.02 -39.31
N ARG A 135 16.37 -4.77 -39.13
CA ARG A 135 16.76 -3.94 -37.97
C ARG A 135 16.28 -4.53 -36.65
N VAL A 136 15.04 -5.06 -36.60
CA VAL A 136 14.54 -5.79 -35.44
C VAL A 136 15.39 -7.04 -35.16
N GLN A 137 15.82 -7.76 -36.20
CA GLN A 137 16.68 -8.94 -36.07
C GLN A 137 18.09 -8.61 -35.54
N ASN A 138 18.63 -7.44 -35.90
CA ASN A 138 19.94 -6.96 -35.47
C ASN A 138 19.91 -6.20 -34.13
N GLU A 139 18.76 -6.15 -33.45
CA GLU A 139 18.57 -5.42 -32.19
C GLU A 139 18.85 -3.91 -32.29
N GLU A 140 18.66 -3.33 -33.47
CA GLU A 140 18.80 -1.89 -33.69
C GLU A 140 17.58 -1.12 -33.15
N ALA A 141 17.76 0.15 -32.79
CA ALA A 141 16.67 0.98 -32.29
C ALA A 141 15.68 1.38 -33.40
N LEU A 142 14.40 1.04 -33.24
CA LEU A 142 13.31 1.46 -34.13
C LEU A 142 12.49 2.60 -33.53
N SER A 143 11.90 3.43 -34.38
CA SER A 143 10.95 4.45 -33.92
C SER A 143 9.64 3.80 -33.44
N GLN A 144 8.94 4.45 -32.51
CA GLN A 144 7.65 3.95 -32.02
C GLN A 144 6.62 3.76 -33.15
N ALA A 145 6.66 4.63 -34.17
CA ALA A 145 5.78 4.54 -35.32
C ALA A 145 6.03 3.27 -36.15
N ASP A 146 7.29 2.86 -36.30
CA ASP A 146 7.67 1.63 -37.02
C ASP A 146 7.26 0.38 -36.25
N ILE A 147 7.45 0.38 -34.93
CA ILE A 147 7.01 -0.71 -34.03
C ILE A 147 5.49 -0.88 -34.14
N ASP A 148 4.72 0.22 -34.09
CA ASP A 148 3.26 0.16 -34.20
C ASP A 148 2.80 -0.33 -35.59
N ALA A 149 3.52 0.02 -36.65
CA ALA A 149 3.26 -0.49 -38.00
C ALA A 149 3.50 -2.00 -38.11
N LEU A 150 4.61 -2.51 -37.55
CA LEU A 150 4.93 -3.93 -37.52
C LEU A 150 3.98 -4.73 -36.62
N LYS A 151 3.56 -4.18 -35.48
CA LYS A 151 2.53 -4.75 -34.58
C LYS A 151 1.19 -4.92 -35.28
N ARG A 152 0.70 -3.89 -35.98
CA ARG A 152 -0.57 -3.95 -36.74
C ARG A 152 -0.56 -5.04 -37.80
N ARG A 153 0.62 -5.33 -38.36
CA ARG A 153 0.83 -6.39 -39.35
C ARG A 153 1.15 -7.76 -38.72
N LYS A 154 1.25 -7.87 -37.39
CA LYS A 154 1.62 -9.09 -36.65
C LYS A 154 2.98 -9.70 -37.04
N LEU A 155 3.91 -8.87 -37.48
CA LEU A 155 5.24 -9.31 -37.93
C LEU A 155 6.27 -9.39 -36.80
N ILE A 156 5.96 -8.73 -35.67
CA ILE A 156 6.73 -8.78 -34.44
C ILE A 156 5.79 -9.13 -33.29
N ALA A 157 6.30 -9.88 -32.32
CA ALA A 157 5.66 -10.21 -31.06
C ALA A 157 6.57 -9.76 -29.91
N PRO A 158 6.02 -9.40 -28.75
CA PRO A 158 6.85 -9.15 -27.58
C PRO A 158 7.58 -10.44 -27.20
N GLN A 159 8.84 -10.35 -26.78
CA GLN A 159 9.61 -11.51 -26.31
C GLN A 159 8.98 -12.06 -25.02
N GLY A 160 8.52 -13.32 -25.08
CA GLY A 160 8.01 -14.06 -23.92
C GLY A 160 6.64 -13.59 -23.44
N ASP A 161 5.58 -14.23 -23.93
CA ASP A 161 4.29 -14.17 -23.25
C ASP A 161 4.43 -14.89 -21.90
N TRP A 162 3.82 -14.37 -20.83
CA TRP A 162 3.77 -15.03 -19.51
C TRP A 162 3.29 -16.49 -19.59
N LYS A 163 2.60 -16.86 -20.68
CA LYS A 163 2.12 -18.21 -20.95
C LYS A 163 3.24 -19.24 -21.20
N GLU A 164 4.42 -18.80 -21.61
CA GLU A 164 5.57 -19.68 -21.89
C GLU A 164 6.54 -19.78 -20.71
N LEU A 165 6.25 -19.11 -19.60
CA LEU A 165 7.07 -19.13 -18.39
C LEU A 165 6.56 -20.17 -17.39
N GLU A 166 7.46 -20.96 -16.82
CA GLU A 166 7.17 -21.80 -15.67
C GLU A 166 7.17 -20.95 -14.39
N PHE A 167 6.01 -20.79 -13.77
CA PHE A 167 5.89 -20.10 -12.48
C PHE A 167 6.05 -21.08 -11.33
N LYS A 168 6.83 -20.68 -10.33
CA LYS A 168 6.89 -21.39 -9.05
C LYS A 168 5.52 -21.38 -8.38
N GLU A 169 5.03 -22.55 -7.97
CA GLU A 169 3.79 -22.66 -7.22
C GLU A 169 3.85 -21.84 -5.92
N TYR A 170 2.79 -21.07 -5.66
CA TYR A 170 2.68 -20.24 -4.47
C TYR A 170 2.31 -21.10 -3.26
N ASN A 171 3.09 -21.01 -2.18
CA ASN A 171 2.85 -21.79 -0.97
C ASN A 171 1.72 -21.18 -0.12
N PHE A 172 0.50 -21.69 -0.28
CA PHE A 172 -0.67 -21.26 0.50
C PHE A 172 -0.66 -21.72 1.98
N ASN A 173 0.26 -22.59 2.39
CA ASN A 173 0.40 -23.02 3.79
C ASN A 173 1.25 -22.04 4.63
N ALA A 174 1.95 -21.10 3.98
CA ALA A 174 2.73 -20.09 4.67
C ALA A 174 1.84 -18.90 5.09
N LYS A 175 2.15 -18.30 6.24
CA LYS A 175 1.52 -17.03 6.62
C LYS A 175 1.99 -15.95 5.64
N GLY A 176 1.04 -15.17 5.13
CA GLY A 176 1.33 -13.96 4.37
C GLY A 176 2.02 -12.91 5.23
N GLN A 177 2.53 -11.87 4.58
CA GLN A 177 3.06 -10.71 5.30
C GLN A 177 1.92 -10.01 6.07
N PRO A 178 2.11 -9.70 7.36
CA PRO A 178 1.11 -8.97 8.12
C PRO A 178 0.97 -7.55 7.55
N ALA A 179 -0.26 -7.09 7.37
CA ALA A 179 -0.50 -5.70 6.99
C ALA A 179 -0.14 -4.76 8.15
N GLU A 180 0.59 -3.69 7.85
CA GLU A 180 0.88 -2.64 8.83
C GLU A 180 -0.38 -1.79 9.06
N GLY A 181 -0.66 -1.47 10.34
CA GLY A 181 -1.82 -0.69 10.72
C GLY A 181 -1.74 -0.15 12.15
N GLY A 182 -2.65 0.77 12.49
CA GLY A 182 -2.74 1.35 13.83
C GLY A 182 -3.30 0.35 14.85
N HIS A 183 -2.83 0.43 16.09
CA HIS A 183 -3.26 -0.44 17.19
C HIS A 183 -3.89 0.39 18.31
N LEU A 184 -5.05 -0.05 18.82
CA LEU A 184 -5.64 0.51 20.03
C LEU A 184 -5.10 -0.24 21.26
N HIS A 185 -4.78 0.51 22.31
CA HIS A 185 -4.31 -0.05 23.58
C HIS A 185 -5.35 -1.04 24.16
N PRO A 186 -4.98 -2.28 24.51
CA PRO A 186 -5.94 -3.30 24.97
C PRO A 186 -6.83 -2.85 26.13
N LEU A 187 -6.27 -2.18 27.14
CA LEU A 187 -7.04 -1.63 28.26
C LEU A 187 -8.15 -0.65 27.81
N LEU A 188 -7.89 0.17 26.80
CA LEU A 188 -8.86 1.13 26.29
C LEU A 188 -9.97 0.45 25.49
N LYS A 189 -9.67 -0.67 24.82
CA LYS A 189 -10.70 -1.51 24.17
C LYS A 189 -11.67 -2.06 25.21
N VAL A 190 -11.14 -2.62 26.30
CA VAL A 190 -11.96 -3.14 27.40
C VAL A 190 -12.75 -2.03 28.08
N ARG A 191 -12.13 -0.87 28.35
CA ARG A 191 -12.83 0.31 28.89
C ARG A 191 -14.02 0.71 28.01
N ARG A 192 -13.84 0.73 26.68
CA ARG A 192 -14.92 1.05 25.74
C ARG A 192 -16.05 0.01 25.79
N GLN A 193 -15.72 -1.28 25.91
CA GLN A 193 -16.74 -2.33 26.06
C GLN A 193 -17.55 -2.15 27.34
N LEU A 194 -16.90 -1.87 28.48
CA LEU A 194 -17.59 -1.59 29.75
C LEU A 194 -18.50 -0.35 29.63
N GLN A 195 -18.01 0.73 29.03
CA GLN A 195 -18.82 1.93 28.77
C GLN A 195 -20.08 1.59 27.95
N MET A 196 -19.95 0.78 26.90
CA MET A 196 -21.08 0.37 26.07
C MET A 196 -22.11 -0.47 26.83
N ILE A 197 -21.69 -1.35 27.73
CA ILE A 197 -22.61 -2.15 28.58
C ILE A 197 -23.49 -1.22 29.43
N PHE A 198 -22.88 -0.25 30.12
CA PHE A 198 -23.63 0.71 30.94
C PHE A 198 -24.60 1.56 30.12
N LEU A 199 -24.17 2.06 28.95
CA LEU A 199 -25.03 2.82 28.04
C LEU A 199 -26.22 1.99 27.54
N GLN A 200 -26.02 0.70 27.25
CA GLN A 200 -27.10 -0.21 26.84
C GLN A 200 -28.09 -0.50 27.96
N MET A 201 -27.65 -0.42 29.22
CA MET A 201 -28.51 -0.54 30.40
C MET A 201 -29.24 0.78 30.73
N GLY A 202 -29.03 1.84 29.96
CA GLY A 202 -29.67 3.15 30.16
C GLY A 202 -28.97 4.04 31.19
N PHE A 203 -27.74 3.73 31.61
CA PHE A 203 -26.95 4.60 32.46
C PHE A 203 -26.34 5.76 31.67
N GLU A 204 -26.19 6.90 32.32
CA GLU A 204 -25.48 8.08 31.78
C GLU A 204 -24.06 8.16 32.34
N GLU A 205 -23.10 8.57 31.50
CA GLU A 205 -21.70 8.70 31.91
C GLU A 205 -21.49 9.96 32.76
N MET A 206 -21.09 9.78 34.02
CA MET A 206 -20.75 10.88 34.92
C MET A 206 -19.37 11.48 34.60
N PRO A 207 -19.21 12.81 34.65
CA PRO A 207 -17.91 13.46 34.40
C PRO A 207 -16.92 13.14 35.53
N THR A 208 -15.75 12.61 35.16
CA THR A 208 -14.68 12.21 36.11
C THR A 208 -13.41 13.06 35.99
N ASN A 209 -13.51 14.25 35.37
CA ASN A 209 -12.45 15.19 35.00
C ASN A 209 -11.72 15.86 36.18
N ASN A 210 -11.65 15.18 37.33
CA ASN A 210 -10.93 15.61 38.52
C ASN A 210 -10.11 14.46 39.08
N PHE A 211 -8.78 14.54 38.95
CA PHE A 211 -7.86 13.58 39.59
C PHE A 211 -7.57 13.95 41.05
N VAL A 212 -7.64 15.26 41.37
CA VAL A 212 -7.35 15.80 42.70
C VAL A 212 -8.66 16.03 43.42
N GLU A 213 -8.92 15.28 44.47
CA GLU A 213 -10.14 15.40 45.24
C GLU A 213 -9.86 15.97 46.63
N SER A 214 -10.80 16.71 47.20
CA SER A 214 -10.72 17.07 48.63
C SER A 214 -11.08 15.84 49.47
N SER A 215 -10.45 15.67 50.63
CA SER A 215 -10.81 14.64 51.63
C SER A 215 -12.30 14.64 51.96
N PHE A 216 -12.94 15.82 51.96
CA PHE A 216 -14.38 15.93 52.12
C PHE A 216 -15.16 15.07 51.12
N TRP A 217 -15.02 15.32 49.83
CA TRP A 217 -15.73 14.58 48.78
C TRP A 217 -15.27 13.13 48.64
N ASN A 218 -13.99 12.87 48.88
CA ASN A 218 -13.43 11.52 48.75
C ASN A 218 -13.82 10.63 49.92
N PHE A 219 -14.09 11.17 51.12
CA PHE A 219 -14.35 10.36 52.29
C PHE A 219 -15.50 10.87 53.17
N ASP A 220 -15.48 12.12 53.63
CA ASP A 220 -16.45 12.63 54.62
C ASP A 220 -17.90 12.61 54.09
N ALA A 221 -18.10 13.01 52.83
CA ALA A 221 -19.39 13.02 52.14
C ALA A 221 -19.96 11.61 51.93
N LEU A 222 -19.11 10.59 51.91
CA LEU A 222 -19.48 9.17 51.84
C LEU A 222 -19.74 8.55 53.22
N PHE A 223 -19.76 9.38 54.26
CA PHE A 223 -19.93 8.96 55.65
C PHE A 223 -18.83 8.02 56.15
N GLN A 224 -17.63 8.06 55.58
CA GLN A 224 -16.46 7.34 56.11
C GLN A 224 -15.82 8.19 57.24
N PRO A 225 -15.51 7.66 58.43
CA PRO A 225 -15.00 8.47 59.53
C PRO A 225 -13.56 8.98 59.27
N GLN A 226 -13.18 10.11 59.89
CA GLN A 226 -11.85 10.71 59.70
C GLN A 226 -10.69 9.87 60.25
N GLN A 227 -10.93 9.04 61.25
CA GLN A 227 -9.93 8.15 61.85
C GLN A 227 -9.76 6.84 61.06
N HIS A 228 -10.43 6.70 59.91
CA HIS A 228 -10.40 5.46 59.14
C HIS A 228 -8.99 5.19 58.56
N PRO A 229 -8.43 3.97 58.70
CA PRO A 229 -7.07 3.63 58.24
C PRO A 229 -6.79 3.97 56.78
N ALA A 230 -7.77 3.76 55.89
CA ALA A 230 -7.64 4.10 54.47
C ALA A 230 -7.35 5.60 54.17
N ARG A 231 -7.46 6.49 55.16
CA ARG A 231 -7.08 7.90 55.05
C ARG A 231 -5.63 8.17 55.46
N ASP A 232 -4.88 7.16 55.86
CA ASP A 232 -3.48 7.33 56.25
C ASP A 232 -2.61 7.64 55.02
N SER A 233 -1.51 8.34 55.27
CA SER A 233 -0.48 8.71 54.31
C SER A 233 0.17 7.53 53.59
N HIS A 234 0.15 6.34 54.20
CA HIS A 234 0.64 5.11 53.60
C HIS A 234 -0.29 4.57 52.50
N ASP A 235 -1.59 4.82 52.62
CA ASP A 235 -2.63 4.31 51.72
C ASP A 235 -3.08 5.36 50.69
N THR A 236 -2.99 6.65 51.05
CA THR A 236 -3.52 7.76 50.26
C THR A 236 -2.44 8.80 49.94
N PHE A 237 -2.32 9.14 48.67
CA PHE A 237 -1.43 10.22 48.21
C PHE A 237 -2.04 11.59 48.46
N PHE A 238 -1.65 12.24 49.56
CA PHE A 238 -1.99 13.64 49.84
C PHE A 238 -1.11 14.60 49.04
N LEU A 239 -1.66 15.76 48.69
CA LEU A 239 -0.94 16.78 47.94
C LEU A 239 -0.17 17.72 48.86
N GLN A 240 1.04 18.09 48.44
CA GLN A 240 1.78 19.20 49.03
C GLN A 240 1.33 20.54 48.44
N ALA A 241 1.01 20.59 47.14
CA ALA A 241 0.54 21.79 46.45
C ALA A 241 -0.42 21.42 45.30
N PRO A 242 -1.66 21.94 45.28
CA PRO A 242 -2.34 22.65 46.37
C PRO A 242 -2.69 21.66 47.51
N SER A 243 -2.21 21.91 48.74
CA SER A 243 -2.47 21.03 49.89
C SER A 243 -3.90 21.10 50.42
N THR A 244 -4.56 22.24 50.22
CA THR A 244 -5.94 22.48 50.70
C THR A 244 -6.87 22.85 49.56
N THR A 245 -8.12 22.39 49.64
CA THR A 245 -9.19 22.82 48.75
C THR A 245 -9.54 24.28 48.96
N LYS A 246 -9.99 24.96 47.90
CA LYS A 246 -10.35 26.39 47.94
C LYS A 246 -11.82 26.62 48.29
N MET A 247 -12.71 25.71 47.89
CA MET A 247 -14.14 25.86 48.05
C MET A 247 -14.79 24.52 48.34
N LEU A 248 -15.70 24.49 49.31
CA LEU A 248 -16.62 23.41 49.61
C LEU A 248 -18.02 23.99 49.85
N PRO A 249 -19.10 23.23 49.62
CA PRO A 249 -20.45 23.68 49.95
C PRO A 249 -20.63 23.73 51.48
N GLU A 250 -20.49 24.92 52.06
CA GLU A 250 -20.47 25.10 53.52
C GLU A 250 -21.73 24.58 54.22
N ASP A 251 -22.90 24.77 53.60
CA ASP A 251 -24.16 24.26 54.12
C ASP A 251 -24.14 22.73 54.26
N TYR A 252 -23.56 22.04 53.28
CA TYR A 252 -23.47 20.59 53.26
C TYR A 252 -22.37 20.08 54.18
N VAL A 253 -21.22 20.78 54.24
CA VAL A 253 -20.15 20.42 55.18
C VAL A 253 -20.64 20.48 56.63
N GLU A 254 -21.39 21.50 57.02
CA GLU A 254 -21.94 21.59 58.38
C GLU A 254 -22.95 20.48 58.68
N ARG A 255 -23.80 20.09 57.71
CA ARG A 255 -24.69 18.93 57.87
C ARG A 255 -23.91 17.63 58.03
N VAL A 256 -22.88 17.42 57.21
CA VAL A 256 -22.02 16.22 57.31
C VAL A 256 -21.31 16.19 58.66
N LYS A 257 -20.69 17.30 59.07
CA LYS A 257 -20.07 17.45 60.38
C LYS A 257 -21.03 17.05 61.51
N HIS A 258 -22.22 17.67 61.54
CA HIS A 258 -23.21 17.40 62.57
C HIS A 258 -23.57 15.91 62.68
N VAL A 259 -23.83 15.25 61.56
CA VAL A 259 -24.22 13.83 61.55
C VAL A 259 -23.04 12.91 61.88
N HIS A 260 -21.82 13.26 61.49
CA HIS A 260 -20.62 12.51 61.88
C HIS A 260 -20.38 12.56 63.39
N GLU A 261 -20.52 13.74 64.00
CA GLU A 261 -20.24 13.96 65.42
C GLU A 261 -21.38 13.46 66.32
N HIS A 262 -22.60 13.95 66.07
CA HIS A 262 -23.74 13.83 66.99
C HIS A 262 -24.82 12.85 66.49
N GLY A 263 -24.70 12.39 65.25
CA GLY A 263 -25.75 11.61 64.59
C GLY A 263 -26.87 12.47 64.02
N GLY A 264 -27.89 11.79 63.50
CA GLY A 264 -28.97 12.40 62.73
C GLY A 264 -29.57 11.40 61.75
N TYR A 265 -30.75 11.71 61.20
CA TYR A 265 -31.43 10.86 60.21
C TYR A 265 -31.63 9.39 60.67
N GLY A 266 -31.82 9.15 61.97
CA GLY A 266 -31.94 7.81 62.55
C GLY A 266 -30.61 7.11 62.89
N SER A 267 -29.48 7.73 62.56
CA SER A 267 -28.14 7.28 62.96
C SER A 267 -27.69 7.94 64.26
N ARG A 268 -26.82 7.23 65.01
CA ARG A 268 -26.15 7.76 66.21
C ARG A 268 -24.88 8.55 65.90
N GLY A 269 -24.48 8.62 64.63
CA GLY A 269 -23.19 9.18 64.24
C GLY A 269 -22.02 8.31 64.70
N TYR A 270 -20.82 8.88 64.69
CA TYR A 270 -19.59 8.22 65.13
C TYR A 270 -19.12 8.70 66.52
N GLY A 271 -19.65 9.81 67.05
CA GLY A 271 -19.32 10.27 68.40
C GLY A 271 -17.87 10.72 68.59
N TYR A 272 -17.25 11.30 67.55
CA TYR A 272 -15.91 11.91 67.60
C TYR A 272 -15.97 13.39 67.21
N ASP A 273 -14.89 14.12 67.47
CA ASP A 273 -14.73 15.52 67.05
C ASP A 273 -14.27 15.58 65.58
N TRP A 274 -15.13 16.10 64.70
CA TRP A 274 -14.88 16.16 63.26
C TRP A 274 -14.07 17.42 62.93
N LYS A 275 -12.88 17.23 62.34
CA LYS A 275 -11.92 18.30 62.08
C LYS A 275 -12.05 18.84 60.66
N ARG A 276 -12.27 20.15 60.53
CA ARG A 276 -12.41 20.80 59.22
C ARG A 276 -11.11 20.77 58.42
N GLU A 277 -9.98 20.84 59.10
CA GLU A 277 -8.65 20.81 58.49
C GLU A 277 -8.41 19.50 57.74
N GLU A 278 -8.89 18.37 58.28
CA GLU A 278 -8.76 17.05 57.65
C GLU A 278 -9.59 16.96 56.36
N ALA A 279 -10.81 17.50 56.37
CA ALA A 279 -11.70 17.54 55.23
C ALA A 279 -11.19 18.45 54.09
N ASN A 280 -10.45 19.50 54.45
CA ASN A 280 -9.89 20.45 53.51
C ASN A 280 -8.64 19.92 52.77
N LYS A 281 -7.97 18.87 53.26
CA LYS A 281 -6.78 18.31 52.60
C LYS A 281 -7.12 17.81 51.20
N ASN A 282 -6.26 18.12 50.23
CA ASN A 282 -6.36 17.55 48.88
C ASN A 282 -5.54 16.27 48.78
N LEU A 283 -6.04 15.34 47.96
CA LEU A 283 -5.44 14.04 47.69
C LEU A 283 -5.66 13.64 46.23
N LEU A 284 -4.92 12.64 45.76
CA LEU A 284 -5.26 11.96 44.52
C LEU A 284 -6.44 11.03 44.78
N ARG A 285 -7.51 11.19 44.00
CA ARG A 285 -8.77 10.44 44.16
C ARG A 285 -8.49 8.94 44.26
N THR A 286 -8.88 8.34 45.38
CA THR A 286 -8.61 6.92 45.67
C THR A 286 -9.60 5.99 44.96
N HIS A 287 -10.83 6.47 44.73
CA HIS A 287 -11.89 5.70 44.09
C HIS A 287 -12.94 6.62 43.43
N THR A 288 -13.66 6.09 42.43
CA THR A 288 -14.67 6.85 41.68
C THR A 288 -15.96 7.12 42.45
N THR A 289 -16.18 6.50 43.61
CA THR A 289 -17.34 6.79 44.49
C THR A 289 -17.39 8.26 44.92
N ALA A 290 -16.25 8.94 44.97
CA ALA A 290 -16.16 10.38 45.22
C ALA A 290 -16.82 11.22 44.10
N VAL A 291 -16.83 10.71 42.87
CA VAL A 291 -17.56 11.34 41.76
C VAL A 291 -19.05 11.12 41.94
N SER A 292 -19.45 9.92 42.35
CA SER A 292 -20.85 9.60 42.63
C SER A 292 -21.40 10.49 43.75
N SER A 293 -20.66 10.75 44.83
CA SER A 293 -21.12 11.65 45.91
C SER A 293 -21.34 13.08 45.40
N ARG A 294 -20.43 13.60 44.56
CA ARG A 294 -20.61 14.90 43.90
C ARG A 294 -21.85 14.93 43.02
N MET A 295 -22.05 13.92 42.18
CA MET A 295 -23.21 13.87 41.28
C MET A 295 -24.52 13.74 42.05
N LEU A 296 -24.58 12.91 43.09
CA LEU A 296 -25.74 12.78 43.95
C LEU A 296 -26.04 14.09 44.70
N TYR A 297 -25.02 14.77 45.21
CA TYR A 297 -25.20 16.08 45.81
C TYR A 297 -25.78 17.10 44.83
N LEU A 298 -25.24 17.17 43.60
CA LEU A 298 -25.74 18.06 42.55
C LEU A 298 -27.18 17.75 42.16
N LEU A 299 -27.52 16.46 42.00
CA LEU A 299 -28.90 16.03 41.73
C LEU A 299 -29.86 16.40 42.87
N ALA A 300 -29.40 16.37 44.11
CA ALA A 300 -30.20 16.76 45.28
C ALA A 300 -30.35 18.28 45.46
N GLN A 301 -29.64 19.10 44.67
CA GLN A 301 -29.85 20.57 44.65
C GLN A 301 -30.97 21.00 43.69
N VAL A 302 -31.45 20.10 42.83
CA VAL A 302 -32.53 20.34 41.86
C VAL A 302 -33.88 20.03 42.50
#